data_AF-A0A0J8BUG5-F1
#
_entry.id   AF-A0A0J8BUG5-F1
#
_cell.length_a   1.000
_cell.length_b   1.000
_cell.length_c   1.000
_cell.angle_alpha   90.00
_cell.angle_beta   90.00
_cell.angle_gamma   90.00
#
_symmetry.space_group_name_H-M   'P 1'
#
loop_
_entity.id
_entity.type
_entity.pdbx_description
1 polymer ?
#
loop_
_entity_poly.entity_id
_entity_poly.type
_entity_poly.pdbx_seq_one_letter_code
_entity_poly.pdbx_strand_id
1 'polypeptide(L)'
;MIKSRPVLTKSVTSSFIYIAADLTSQTIGLPSSEPYDYIRTLRMAGYGLLILGPTLHYWFNFMSRILPGRDLVTTLKKMALGQTVYGPFMTVVFFSMNAALQGEDATEIVARLKRDLLPTMLNGVMYWPMCDFITFKFVPVHLQPLVSNSFSYLWTVYMTYMASLEKASLA
;
A
#
# COMPACT_ATOMS: atom_id res chain seq x y z
N MET A 1 -20.14 0.88 16.04
CA MET A 1 -19.72 0.94 14.62
C MET A 1 -18.39 0.20 14.37
N ILE A 2 -17.28 0.54 15.04
CA ILE A 2 -15.97 -0.13 14.85
C ILE A 2 -15.98 -1.62 15.26
N LYS A 3 -16.70 -1.99 16.32
CA LYS A 3 -16.81 -3.40 16.80
C LYS A 3 -17.83 -4.23 16.02
N SER A 4 -18.82 -3.59 15.37
CA SER A 4 -19.93 -4.29 14.73
C SER A 4 -19.69 -4.64 13.27
N ARG A 5 -18.85 -3.88 12.54
CA ARG A 5 -18.46 -4.19 11.14
C ARG A 5 -16.97 -3.87 10.89
N PRO A 6 -16.04 -4.61 11.53
CA PRO A 6 -14.62 -4.25 11.57
C PRO A 6 -13.92 -4.26 10.21
N VAL A 7 -14.35 -5.10 9.27
CA VAL A 7 -13.83 -5.13 7.90
C VAL A 7 -14.29 -3.91 7.12
N LEU A 8 -15.59 -3.62 7.14
CA LEU A 8 -16.17 -2.49 6.40
C LEU A 8 -15.55 -1.16 6.86
N THR A 9 -15.40 -0.94 8.17
CA THR A 9 -14.75 0.29 8.66
C THR A 9 -13.33 0.42 8.12
N LYS A 10 -12.52 -0.65 8.18
CA LYS A 10 -11.14 -0.62 7.67
C LYS A 10 -11.09 -0.42 6.16
N SER A 11 -12.05 -0.99 5.43
CA SER A 11 -12.22 -0.84 3.98
C SER A 11 -12.52 0.61 3.61
N VAL A 12 -13.52 1.22 4.25
CA VAL A 12 -13.89 2.62 4.02
C VAL A 12 -12.73 3.56 4.37
N THR A 13 -12.10 3.37 5.53
CA THR A 13 -10.93 4.19 5.91
C THR A 13 -9.78 4.01 4.93
N SER A 14 -9.56 2.80 4.42
CA SER A 14 -8.50 2.55 3.43
C SER A 14 -8.77 3.23 2.10
N SER A 15 -10.03 3.24 1.65
CA SER A 15 -10.48 3.99 0.48
C SER A 15 -10.18 5.49 0.63
N PHE A 16 -10.53 6.11 1.75
CA PHE A 16 -10.28 7.53 1.97
C PHE A 16 -8.78 7.86 1.99
N ILE A 17 -7.97 7.01 2.62
CA ILE A 17 -6.52 7.21 2.65
C ILE A 17 -5.93 7.11 1.24
N TYR A 18 -6.38 6.17 0.41
CA TYR A 18 -5.90 6.06 -0.97
C TYR A 18 -6.38 7.19 -1.88
N ILE A 19 -7.59 7.71 -1.66
CA ILE A 19 -8.06 8.94 -2.33
C ILE A 19 -7.14 10.10 -1.97
N ALA A 20 -6.86 10.31 -0.68
CA ALA A 20 -5.99 11.39 -0.23
C ALA A 20 -4.58 11.22 -0.79
N ALA A 21 -4.02 10.00 -0.73
CA ALA A 21 -2.68 9.71 -1.25
C ALA A 21 -2.57 10.03 -2.73
N ASP A 22 -3.58 9.66 -3.52
CA ASP A 22 -3.58 9.88 -4.96
C ASP A 22 -3.74 11.36 -5.31
N LEU A 23 -4.67 12.08 -4.66
CA LEU A 23 -4.83 13.52 -4.86
C LEU A 23 -3.54 14.28 -4.53
N THR A 24 -2.90 13.97 -3.39
CA THR A 24 -1.61 14.56 -3.03
C THR A 24 -0.51 14.22 -4.05
N SER A 25 -0.47 12.97 -4.51
CA SER A 25 0.47 12.53 -5.54
C SER A 25 0.28 13.31 -6.85
N GLN A 26 -0.97 13.50 -7.26
CA GLN A 26 -1.28 14.30 -8.45
C GLN A 26 -0.91 15.77 -8.27
N THR A 27 -1.11 16.36 -7.08
CA THR A 27 -0.67 17.74 -6.79
C THR A 27 0.85 17.91 -6.90
N ILE A 28 1.62 16.88 -6.51
CA ILE A 28 3.10 16.93 -6.55
C ILE A 28 3.63 16.62 -7.95
N GLY A 29 3.01 15.66 -8.64
CA GLY A 29 3.52 15.13 -9.91
C GLY A 29 3.04 15.86 -11.17
N LEU A 30 1.92 16.58 -11.10
CA LEU A 30 1.35 17.29 -12.24
C LEU A 30 1.79 18.77 -12.25
N PRO A 31 2.11 19.34 -13.43
CA PRO A 31 2.19 20.79 -13.59
C PRO A 31 0.87 21.45 -13.16
N SER A 32 0.93 22.66 -12.60
CA SER A 32 -0.26 23.37 -12.09
C SER A 32 -1.35 23.63 -13.14
N SER A 33 -1.06 23.48 -14.43
CA SER A 33 -1.99 23.62 -15.54
C SER A 33 -2.78 22.35 -15.87
N GLU A 34 -2.35 21.17 -15.42
CA GLU A 34 -2.99 19.90 -15.75
C GLU A 34 -4.12 19.56 -14.75
N PRO A 35 -5.30 19.13 -15.22
CA PRO A 35 -6.40 18.77 -14.34
C PRO A 35 -6.15 17.44 -13.61
N TYR A 36 -6.81 17.26 -12.47
CA TYR A 36 -6.81 15.97 -11.76
C TYR A 36 -7.47 14.86 -12.57
N ASP A 37 -6.83 13.70 -12.62
CA ASP A 37 -7.40 12.45 -13.13
C ASP A 37 -8.25 11.79 -12.04
N TYR A 38 -9.55 12.08 -12.06
CA TYR A 38 -10.52 11.49 -11.14
C TYR A 38 -10.78 10.01 -11.39
N ILE A 39 -10.52 9.49 -12.60
CA ILE A 39 -10.65 8.06 -12.91
C ILE A 39 -9.52 7.29 -12.22
N ARG A 40 -8.31 7.84 -12.20
CA ARG A 40 -7.20 7.34 -11.36
C ARG A 40 -7.56 7.36 -9.88
N THR A 41 -8.09 8.48 -9.37
CA THR A 41 -8.52 8.57 -7.97
C THR A 41 -9.57 7.51 -7.62
N LEU A 42 -10.52 7.26 -8.52
CA LEU A 42 -11.56 6.23 -8.33
C LEU A 42 -10.96 4.82 -8.30
N ARG A 43 -9.99 4.52 -9.15
CA ARG A 43 -9.27 3.22 -9.12
C ARG A 43 -8.54 3.03 -7.79
N MET A 44 -7.88 4.07 -7.28
CA MET A 44 -7.18 4.03 -5.99
C MET A 44 -8.17 3.88 -4.82
N ALA A 45 -9.31 4.58 -4.87
CA ALA A 45 -10.40 4.41 -3.92
C ALA A 45 -10.91 2.95 -3.90
N GLY A 46 -11.18 2.39 -5.08
CA GLY A 46 -11.62 1.01 -5.24
C GLY A 46 -10.61 0.00 -4.70
N TYR A 47 -9.31 0.19 -4.95
CA TYR A 47 -8.24 -0.63 -4.38
C TYR A 47 -8.26 -0.61 -2.85
N GLY A 48 -8.32 0.58 -2.26
CA GLY A 48 -8.39 0.76 -0.81
C GLY A 48 -9.63 0.08 -0.20
N LEU A 49 -10.78 0.26 -0.84
CA LEU A 49 -12.07 -0.27 -0.37
C LEU A 49 -12.17 -1.78 -0.48
N LEU A 50 -11.88 -2.34 -1.66
CA LEU A 50 -12.23 -3.73 -1.99
C LEU A 50 -11.10 -4.71 -1.72
N ILE A 51 -9.85 -4.24 -1.80
CA ILE A 51 -8.67 -5.12 -1.72
C ILE A 51 -7.93 -4.86 -0.42
N LEU A 52 -7.36 -3.66 -0.27
CA LEU A 52 -6.38 -3.42 0.79
C LEU A 52 -6.99 -3.44 2.21
N GLY A 53 -8.13 -2.78 2.41
CA GLY A 53 -8.77 -2.75 3.73
C GLY A 53 -9.15 -4.12 4.27
N PRO A 54 -9.84 -4.98 3.49
CA PRO A 54 -10.11 -6.37 3.88
C PRO A 54 -8.84 -7.18 4.09
N THR A 55 -7.86 -7.10 3.19
CA THR A 55 -6.66 -7.93 3.27
C THR A 55 -5.78 -7.56 4.46
N LEU A 56 -5.61 -6.26 4.77
CA LEU A 56 -4.92 -5.82 5.98
C LEU A 56 -5.63 -6.33 7.23
N HIS A 57 -6.98 -6.29 7.27
CA HIS A 57 -7.73 -6.83 8.40
C HIS A 57 -7.39 -8.30 8.63
N TYR A 58 -7.48 -9.14 7.60
CA TYR A 58 -7.21 -10.56 7.72
C TYR A 58 -5.73 -10.85 8.00
N TRP A 59 -4.81 -10.12 7.38
CA TRP A 59 -3.37 -10.26 7.58
C TRP A 59 -2.96 -10.04 9.04
N PHE A 60 -3.32 -8.90 9.62
CA PHE A 60 -2.94 -8.59 11.01
C PHE A 60 -3.61 -9.52 12.02
N ASN A 61 -4.87 -9.93 11.78
CA ASN A 61 -5.53 -10.93 12.62
C ASN A 61 -4.86 -12.30 12.50
N PHE A 62 -4.51 -12.73 11.29
CA PHE A 62 -3.78 -13.97 11.06
C PHE A 62 -2.43 -13.97 11.77
N MET A 63 -1.62 -12.92 11.58
CA MET A 63 -0.33 -12.74 12.29
C MET A 63 -0.49 -12.76 13.81
N SER A 64 -1.56 -12.16 14.35
CA SER A 64 -1.83 -12.18 15.79
C SER A 64 -2.18 -13.57 16.34
N ARG A 65 -2.73 -14.46 15.49
CA ARG A 65 -3.08 -15.84 15.87
C ARG A 65 -1.87 -16.77 15.82
N ILE A 66 -1.08 -16.69 14.73
CA ILE A 66 0.07 -17.60 14.54
C ILE A 66 1.32 -17.16 15.30
N LEU A 67 1.43 -15.87 15.62
CA LEU A 67 2.57 -15.25 16.30
C LEU A 67 2.04 -14.28 17.37
N PRO A 68 1.41 -14.75 18.46
CA PRO A 68 0.74 -13.88 19.43
C PRO A 68 1.69 -12.97 20.23
N GLY A 69 2.96 -13.35 20.32
CA GLY A 69 4.00 -12.59 21.03
C GLY A 69 4.27 -11.19 20.47
N ARG A 70 4.84 -10.36 21.33
CA ARG A 70 5.35 -9.00 21.02
C ARG A 70 6.80 -8.82 21.45
N ASP A 71 7.48 -9.91 21.79
CA ASP A 71 8.92 -9.91 21.96
C ASP A 71 9.62 -9.59 20.62
N LEU A 72 10.93 -9.31 20.70
CA LEU A 72 11.70 -8.90 19.53
C LEU A 72 11.70 -9.99 18.46
N VAL A 73 11.89 -11.25 18.84
CA VAL A 73 11.97 -12.38 17.89
C VAL A 73 10.64 -12.56 17.16
N THR A 74 9.53 -12.54 17.88
CA THR A 74 8.19 -12.66 17.27
C THR A 74 7.90 -11.48 16.35
N THR A 75 8.29 -10.26 16.73
CA THR A 75 8.14 -9.06 15.88
C THR A 75 8.93 -9.21 14.59
N LEU A 76 10.19 -9.62 14.66
CA LEU A 76 11.05 -9.83 13.49
C LEU A 76 10.51 -10.94 12.58
N LYS A 77 9.94 -12.02 13.13
CA LYS A 77 9.27 -13.06 12.32
C LYS A 77 8.07 -12.52 11.55
N LYS A 78 7.22 -11.69 12.17
CA LYS A 78 6.08 -11.05 11.49
C LYS A 78 6.55 -10.13 10.37
N MET A 79 7.59 -9.33 10.63
CA MET A 79 8.21 -8.46 9.62
C MET A 79 8.75 -9.27 8.44
N ALA A 80 9.47 -10.37 8.70
CA ALA A 80 9.99 -11.23 7.65
C ALA A 80 8.85 -11.78 6.76
N LEU A 81 7.75 -12.25 7.36
CA LEU A 81 6.56 -12.70 6.60
C LEU A 81 5.90 -11.55 5.84
N GLY A 82 5.86 -10.36 6.43
CA GLY A 82 5.40 -9.14 5.76
C GLY A 82 6.21 -8.85 4.49
N GLN A 83 7.54 -8.83 4.59
CA GLN A 83 8.44 -8.50 3.48
C GLN A 83 8.52 -9.58 2.40
N THR A 84 8.42 -10.85 2.78
CA THR A 84 8.63 -11.98 1.84
C THR A 84 7.35 -12.55 1.26
N VAL A 85 6.21 -12.34 1.89
CA VAL A 85 4.92 -12.91 1.46
C VAL A 85 3.91 -11.81 1.16
N TYR A 86 3.53 -11.02 2.18
CA TYR A 86 2.42 -10.07 2.04
C TYR A 86 2.77 -8.91 1.09
N GLY A 87 3.93 -8.30 1.26
CA GLY A 87 4.42 -7.20 0.44
C GLY A 87 4.49 -7.55 -1.05
N PRO A 88 5.21 -8.61 -1.46
CA PRO A 88 5.30 -9.02 -2.86
C PRO A 88 3.93 -9.34 -3.45
N PHE A 89 3.09 -10.08 -2.72
CA PHE A 89 1.74 -10.41 -3.15
C PHE A 89 0.90 -9.14 -3.39
N MET A 90 0.88 -8.21 -2.43
CA MET A 90 0.10 -6.98 -2.57
C MET A 90 0.62 -6.06 -3.68
N THR A 91 1.94 -5.98 -3.88
CA THR A 91 2.52 -5.21 -4.99
C THR A 91 2.13 -5.79 -6.35
N VAL A 92 2.14 -7.12 -6.50
CA VAL A 92 1.67 -7.78 -7.73
C VAL A 92 0.19 -7.49 -7.97
N VAL A 93 -0.65 -7.63 -6.93
CA VAL A 93 -2.09 -7.34 -7.03
C VAL A 93 -2.32 -5.88 -7.42
N PHE A 94 -1.62 -4.94 -6.78
CA PHE A 94 -1.75 -3.51 -7.06
C PHE A 94 -1.40 -3.17 -8.52
N PHE A 95 -0.24 -3.63 -9.00
CA PHE A 95 0.16 -3.35 -10.38
C PHE A 95 -0.73 -4.04 -11.41
N SER A 96 -1.10 -5.29 -11.17
CA SER A 96 -1.96 -6.05 -12.09
C SER A 96 -3.35 -5.43 -12.19
N MET A 97 -3.96 -5.09 -11.06
CA MET A 97 -5.26 -4.41 -11.03
C MET A 97 -5.18 -3.06 -11.74
N ASN A 98 -4.17 -2.25 -11.44
CA ASN A 98 -4.04 -0.93 -12.04
C ASN A 98 -3.86 -1.01 -13.56
N ALA A 99 -3.05 -1.93 -14.05
CA ALA A 99 -2.83 -2.14 -15.48
C ALA A 99 -4.10 -2.67 -16.18
N ALA A 100 -4.76 -3.68 -15.61
CA ALA A 100 -6.01 -4.19 -16.15
C ALA A 100 -7.10 -3.10 -16.25
N LEU A 101 -7.20 -2.23 -15.24
CA LEU A 101 -8.14 -1.10 -15.25
C LEU A 101 -7.71 0.07 -16.17
N GLN A 102 -6.48 0.04 -16.68
CA GLN A 102 -6.01 0.93 -17.76
C GLN A 102 -6.30 0.36 -19.15
N GLY A 103 -6.86 -0.85 -19.21
CA GLY A 103 -7.12 -1.55 -20.48
C GLY A 103 -5.94 -2.32 -21.02
N GLU A 104 -4.87 -2.51 -20.23
CA GLU A 104 -3.72 -3.34 -20.63
C GLU A 104 -4.10 -4.82 -20.69
N ASP A 105 -3.57 -5.52 -21.69
CA ASP A 105 -3.73 -6.96 -21.82
C ASP A 105 -2.77 -7.76 -20.90
N ALA A 106 -2.93 -9.08 -20.88
CA ALA A 106 -2.13 -9.95 -20.02
C ALA A 106 -0.61 -9.86 -20.29
N THR A 107 -0.20 -9.64 -21.53
CA THR A 107 1.22 -9.53 -21.91
C THR A 107 1.82 -8.21 -21.42
N GLU A 108 1.07 -7.12 -21.55
CA GLU A 108 1.43 -5.80 -21.05
C GLU A 108 1.51 -5.77 -19.52
N ILE A 109 0.54 -6.39 -18.84
CA ILE A 109 0.56 -6.53 -17.37
C ILE A 109 1.83 -7.27 -16.91
N VAL A 110 2.18 -8.38 -17.56
CA VAL A 110 3.40 -9.13 -17.23
C VAL A 110 4.66 -8.30 -17.50
N ALA A 111 4.69 -7.52 -18.59
CA ALA A 111 5.80 -6.62 -18.89
C ALA A 111 5.95 -5.55 -17.80
N ARG A 112 4.85 -4.95 -17.34
CA ARG A 112 4.83 -3.97 -16.25
C ARG A 112 5.34 -4.57 -14.94
N LEU A 113 4.88 -5.77 -14.58
CA LEU A 113 5.36 -6.46 -13.38
C LEU A 113 6.87 -6.71 -13.45
N LYS A 114 7.39 -7.18 -14.59
CA LYS A 114 8.84 -7.40 -14.76
C LYS A 114 9.64 -6.11 -14.65
N ARG A 115 9.09 -4.98 -15.10
CA ARG A 115 9.72 -3.66 -15.03
C ARG A 115 9.71 -3.09 -13.61
N ASP A 116 8.56 -3.08 -12.95
CA ASP A 116 8.31 -2.23 -11.78
C ASP A 116 8.36 -2.98 -10.44
N LEU A 117 8.15 -4.30 -10.43
CA LEU A 117 8.01 -5.06 -9.18
C LEU A 117 9.30 -5.03 -8.35
N LEU A 118 10.44 -5.41 -8.95
CA LEU A 118 11.72 -5.46 -8.24
C LEU A 118 12.18 -4.07 -7.78
N PRO A 119 12.18 -3.02 -8.63
CA PRO A 119 12.51 -1.67 -8.17
C PRO A 119 11.64 -1.19 -7.00
N THR A 120 10.32 -1.45 -7.07
CA THR A 120 9.39 -1.07 -5.99
C THR A 120 9.70 -1.80 -4.68
N MET A 121 10.00 -3.10 -4.76
CA MET A 121 10.38 -3.89 -3.59
C MET A 121 11.71 -3.43 -2.98
N LEU A 122 12.70 -3.13 -3.82
CA LEU A 122 14.01 -2.64 -3.36
C LEU A 122 13.89 -1.27 -2.69
N ASN A 123 13.15 -0.33 -3.28
CA ASN A 123 12.89 0.97 -2.64
C ASN A 123 12.17 0.80 -1.30
N GLY A 124 11.32 -0.22 -1.19
CA GLY A 124 10.55 -0.52 0.01
C GLY A 124 11.34 -1.17 1.14
N VAL A 125 12.53 -1.72 0.85
CA VAL A 125 13.24 -2.63 1.77
C VAL A 125 13.72 -1.96 3.06
N MET A 126 13.90 -0.64 3.06
CA MET A 126 14.23 0.12 4.28
C MET A 126 12.98 0.71 4.94
N TYR A 127 12.03 1.17 4.12
CA TYR A 127 10.82 1.84 4.59
C TYR A 127 9.88 0.90 5.33
N TRP A 128 9.54 -0.23 4.71
CA TRP A 128 8.51 -1.13 5.24
C TRP A 128 8.93 -1.87 6.50
N PRO A 129 10.18 -2.35 6.68
CA PRO A 129 10.59 -2.95 7.94
C PRO A 129 10.46 -2.01 9.14
N MET A 130 10.77 -0.72 8.98
CA MET A 130 10.58 0.26 10.05
C MET A 130 9.10 0.44 10.39
N CYS A 131 8.25 0.55 9.37
CA CYS A 131 6.80 0.65 9.53
C CYS A 131 6.20 -0.59 10.20
N ASP A 132 6.62 -1.78 9.76
CA ASP A 132 6.18 -3.07 10.29
C ASP A 132 6.65 -3.25 11.74
N PHE A 133 7.89 -2.87 12.06
CA PHE A 133 8.39 -2.93 13.42
C PHE A 133 7.53 -2.07 14.35
N ILE A 134 7.27 -0.82 13.97
CA ILE A 134 6.42 0.09 14.76
C ILE A 134 5.02 -0.52 14.95
N THR A 135 4.42 -0.99 13.85
CA THR A 135 3.07 -1.55 13.83
C THR A 135 2.95 -2.80 14.69
N PHE A 136 3.85 -3.76 14.56
CA PHE A 136 3.77 -5.02 15.29
C PHE A 136 4.21 -4.93 16.75
N LYS A 137 5.16 -4.04 17.07
CA LYS A 137 5.71 -3.89 18.42
C LYS A 137 4.81 -3.05 19.32
N PHE A 138 4.32 -1.91 18.82
CA PHE A 138 3.70 -0.88 19.67
C PHE A 138 2.19 -0.74 19.46
N VAL A 139 1.64 -1.18 18.33
CA VAL A 139 0.22 -0.92 18.00
C VAL A 139 -0.66 -2.12 18.36
N PRO A 140 -1.84 -1.91 18.99
CA PRO A 140 -2.81 -2.98 19.22
C PRO A 140 -3.40 -3.52 17.92
N VAL A 141 -3.64 -4.83 17.84
CA VAL A 141 -4.01 -5.55 16.60
C VAL A 141 -5.19 -4.92 15.85
N HIS A 142 -6.19 -4.41 16.57
CA HIS A 142 -7.36 -3.78 15.94
C HIS A 142 -7.05 -2.44 15.24
N LEU A 143 -5.96 -1.75 15.60
CA LEU A 143 -5.47 -0.51 14.99
C LEU A 143 -4.33 -0.74 13.98
N GLN A 144 -3.69 -1.91 13.97
CA GLN A 144 -2.58 -2.21 13.05
C GLN A 144 -2.94 -1.99 11.56
N PRO A 145 -4.13 -2.39 11.06
CA PRO A 145 -4.54 -2.07 9.70
C PRO A 145 -4.57 -0.57 9.41
N LEU A 146 -5.05 0.24 10.36
CA LEU A 146 -5.12 1.70 10.20
C LEU A 146 -3.72 2.29 10.12
N VAL A 147 -2.84 1.93 11.06
CA VAL A 147 -1.47 2.47 11.12
C VAL A 147 -0.67 2.06 9.88
N SER A 148 -0.71 0.78 9.51
CA SER A 148 -0.05 0.28 8.30
C SER A 148 -0.54 1.00 7.04
N ASN A 149 -1.86 1.23 6.93
CA ASN A 149 -2.42 1.93 5.79
C ASN A 149 -2.06 3.44 5.77
N SER A 150 -1.88 4.08 6.92
CA SER A 150 -1.34 5.44 7.00
C SER A 150 0.11 5.51 6.52
N PHE A 151 0.92 4.47 6.74
CA PHE A 151 2.24 4.38 6.13
C PHE A 151 2.14 4.21 4.60
N SER A 152 1.17 3.46 4.09
CA SER A 152 0.91 3.39 2.64
C SER A 152 0.66 4.76 1.98
N TYR A 153 -0.01 5.68 2.69
CA TYR A 153 -0.15 7.07 2.21
C TYR A 153 1.21 7.76 2.04
N LEU A 154 2.05 7.72 3.07
CA LEU A 154 3.37 8.35 3.04
C LEU A 154 4.26 7.72 1.97
N TRP A 155 4.21 6.39 1.84
CA TRP A 155 4.89 5.65 0.78
C TRP A 155 4.48 6.12 -0.61
N THR A 156 3.17 6.27 -0.86
CA THR A 156 2.64 6.67 -2.17
C THR A 156 3.08 8.08 -2.55
N VAL A 157 3.05 9.00 -1.57
CA VAL A 157 3.52 10.38 -1.75
C VAL A 157 5.04 10.41 -2.00
N TYR A 158 5.82 9.65 -1.23
CA TYR A 158 7.26 9.53 -1.40
C TYR A 158 7.65 9.00 -2.79
N MET A 159 7.03 7.91 -3.25
CA MET A 159 7.27 7.34 -4.56
C MET A 159 6.99 8.35 -5.68
N THR A 160 5.90 9.11 -5.55
CA THR A 160 5.54 10.13 -6.53
C THR A 160 6.54 11.29 -6.53
N TYR A 161 6.96 11.74 -5.35
CA TYR A 161 7.98 12.77 -5.23
C TYR A 161 9.31 12.34 -5.86
N MET A 162 9.80 11.14 -5.55
CA MET A 162 11.04 10.62 -6.13
C MET A 162 10.96 10.52 -7.66
N ALA A 163 9.85 10.01 -8.21
CA ALA A 163 9.63 9.97 -9.65
C ALA A 163 9.60 11.37 -10.28
N SER A 164 9.04 12.37 -9.58
CA SER A 164 9.02 13.76 -10.06
C SER A 164 10.41 14.38 -10.15
N LEU A 165 11.30 14.07 -9.20
CA LEU A 165 12.69 14.54 -9.20
C LEU A 165 13.51 13.91 -10.32
N GLU A 166 13.33 12.61 -10.56
CA GLU A 166 14.01 11.91 -11.66
C GLU A 166 13.64 12.54 -13.01
N LYS A 167 12.35 12.83 -13.24
CA LYS A 167 11.89 13.54 -14.44
C LYS A 167 12.52 14.92 -14.59
N ALA A 168 12.67 15.67 -13.50
CA ALA A 168 13.32 16.99 -13.52
C ALA A 168 14.83 16.91 -13.79
N SER A 169 15.50 15.84 -13.36
CA SER A 169 16.94 15.65 -13.61
C SER A 169 17.28 15.26 -15.06
N LEU A 170 16.29 14.75 -15.80
CA LEU A 170 16.42 14.33 -17.20
C LEU A 170 16.00 15.41 -18.21
N ALA A 171 15.43 16.52 -17.74
CA ALA A 171 14.96 17.65 -18.55
C ALA A 171 15.99 18.78 -18.58
#